data_AF-A0A8S2S688-F1
#
_entry.id   AF-A0A8S2S688-F1
#
_cell.length_a   1.000
_cell.length_b   1.000
_cell.length_c   1.000
_cell.angle_alpha   90.00
_cell.angle_beta   90.00
_cell.angle_gamma   90.00
#
_symmetry.space_group_name_H-M   'P 1'
#
loop_
_entity.id
_entity.type
_entity.pdbx_description
1 polymer ?
#
loop_
_entity_poly.entity_id
_entity_poly.type
_entity_poly.pdbx_seq_one_letter_code
_entity_poly.pdbx_strand_id
1 'polypeptide(L)'
;TCEAKGLTPATHYFFRVQTVNLAGISPYSMLASCVTPASPPSIVTSVKVYPKSTSMIITWKQPANNGSSITCYHIDIGEKEFIFASPELIEYTINEV
;
A
#
# COMPACT_ATOMS: atom_id res chain seq x y z
N THR A 1 -7.68 7.48 27.18
CA THR A 1 -7.54 6.48 26.10
C THR A 1 -6.13 6.59 25.55
N CYS A 2 -5.58 5.50 25.00
CA CYS A 2 -4.31 5.54 24.25
C CYS A 2 -4.59 5.19 22.78
N GLU A 3 -3.76 5.72 21.87
CA GLU A 3 -3.86 5.47 20.43
C GLU A 3 -2.62 4.68 19.99
N ALA A 4 -2.83 3.53 19.34
CA ALA A 4 -1.75 2.77 18.71
C ALA A 4 -1.53 3.28 17.28
N LYS A 5 -0.32 3.76 16.98
CA LYS A 5 0.08 4.29 15.67
C LYS A 5 1.07 3.36 14.97
N GLY A 6 1.17 3.48 13.65
CA GLY A 6 2.14 2.70 12.85
C GLY A 6 1.79 1.22 12.71
N LEU A 7 0.51 0.86 12.83
CA LEU A 7 0.04 -0.50 12.58
C LEU A 7 0.05 -0.80 11.07
N THR A 8 0.32 -2.05 10.73
CA THR A 8 0.25 -2.56 9.36
C THR A 8 -1.22 -2.63 8.92
N PRO A 9 -1.55 -2.19 7.69
CA PRO A 9 -2.88 -2.36 7.11
C PRO A 9 -3.30 -3.83 7.01
N ALA A 10 -4.61 -4.10 6.97
CA ALA A 10 -5.17 -5.45 6.76
C ALA A 10 -4.60 -6.53 7.72
N THR A 11 -4.20 -6.13 8.93
CA THR A 11 -3.48 -6.97 9.87
C THR A 11 -4.30 -7.17 11.14
N HIS A 12 -4.34 -8.42 11.62
CA HIS A 12 -5.04 -8.77 12.85
C HIS A 12 -4.15 -8.50 14.07
N TYR A 13 -4.67 -7.75 15.03
CA TYR A 13 -3.98 -7.38 16.26
C TYR A 13 -4.74 -7.83 17.49
N PHE A 14 -3.99 -8.04 18.58
CA PHE A 14 -4.51 -8.48 19.87
C PHE A 14 -4.03 -7.54 20.98
N PHE A 15 -4.91 -7.23 21.92
CA PHE A 15 -4.66 -6.30 23.00
C PHE A 15 -5.17 -6.85 24.33
N ARG A 16 -4.42 -6.55 25.39
CA ARG A 16 -4.79 -6.81 26.78
C ARG A 16 -4.13 -5.75 27.66
N VAL A 17 -4.77 -5.39 28.76
CA VAL A 17 -4.28 -4.37 29.69
C VAL A 17 -4.19 -4.94 31.10
N GLN A 18 -3.24 -4.48 31.90
CA GLN A 18 -3.11 -4.81 33.32
C GLN A 18 -2.74 -3.54 34.08
N THR A 19 -3.06 -3.48 35.36
CA THR A 19 -2.72 -2.35 36.22
C THR A 19 -1.44 -2.64 37.00
N VAL A 20 -0.69 -1.59 37.31
CA VAL A 20 0.55 -1.65 38.08
C VAL A 20 0.50 -0.58 39.16
N ASN A 21 0.86 -0.94 40.39
CA ASN A 21 1.09 -0.01 41.49
C ASN A 21 2.35 -0.43 42.26
N LEU A 22 2.68 0.27 43.35
CA LEU A 22 3.87 -0.04 44.15
C LEU A 22 3.85 -1.41 44.82
N ALA A 23 2.66 -1.98 45.07
CA ALA A 23 2.50 -3.29 45.71
C ALA A 23 2.60 -4.45 44.71
N GLY A 24 2.41 -4.20 43.41
CA GLY A 24 2.54 -5.23 42.39
C GLY A 24 1.75 -4.95 41.10
N ILE A 25 1.52 -6.04 40.36
CA ILE A 25 0.93 -6.08 39.02
C ILE A 25 -0.34 -6.93 39.05
N SER A 26 -1.43 -6.46 38.44
CA SER A 26 -2.65 -7.26 38.30
C SER A 26 -2.51 -8.33 37.22
N PRO A 27 -3.40 -9.34 37.18
CA PRO A 27 -3.60 -10.13 35.98
C PRO A 27 -4.01 -9.25 34.78
N TYR A 28 -3.80 -9.75 33.57
CA TYR A 28 -4.30 -9.12 32.35
C TYR A 28 -5.83 -9.17 32.26
N SER A 29 -6.39 -8.20 31.55
CA SER A 29 -7.78 -8.20 31.07
C SER A 29 -8.05 -9.38 30.12
N MET A 30 -9.33 -9.55 29.75
CA MET A 30 -9.71 -10.38 28.60
C MET A 30 -9.01 -9.89 27.32
N LEU A 31 -8.78 -10.82 26.39
CA LEU A 31 -8.20 -10.55 25.08
C LEU A 31 -9.19 -9.78 24.22
N ALA A 32 -8.79 -8.62 23.72
CA ALA A 32 -9.48 -7.91 22.66
C ALA A 32 -8.72 -8.11 21.35
N SER A 33 -9.43 -8.13 20.21
CA SER A 33 -8.80 -8.17 18.90
C SER A 33 -9.51 -7.26 17.91
N CYS A 34 -8.77 -6.83 16.89
CA CYS A 34 -9.33 -6.09 15.76
C CYS A 34 -8.46 -6.32 14.51
N VAL A 35 -9.06 -6.12 13.34
CA VAL A 35 -8.34 -6.11 12.06
C VAL A 35 -8.28 -4.66 11.60
N THR A 36 -7.09 -4.17 11.28
CA THR A 36 -6.94 -2.85 10.66
C THR A 36 -7.55 -2.87 9.26
N PRO A 37 -8.21 -1.79 8.82
CA PRO A 37 -8.72 -1.72 7.45
C PRO A 37 -7.57 -1.75 6.43
N ALA A 38 -7.91 -1.99 5.17
CA ALA A 38 -6.98 -1.78 4.07
C ALA A 38 -6.59 -0.29 3.98
N SER A 39 -5.40 -0.03 3.45
CA SER A 39 -4.93 1.33 3.17
C SER A 39 -4.65 1.49 1.67
N PRO A 40 -4.33 2.71 1.18
CA PRO A 40 -3.87 2.90 -0.18
C PRO A 40 -2.67 1.98 -0.50
N PRO A 41 -2.54 1.49 -1.75
CA PRO A 41 -1.36 0.78 -2.21
C PRO A 41 -0.09 1.60 -1.98
N SER A 42 1.04 0.92 -1.87
CA SER A 42 2.34 1.58 -1.75
C SER A 42 2.74 2.26 -3.06
N ILE A 43 3.70 3.19 -2.98
CA ILE A 43 4.26 3.82 -4.17
C ILE A 43 4.83 2.77 -5.13
N VAL A 44 4.58 2.95 -6.44
CA VAL A 44 5.24 2.16 -7.48
C VAL A 44 6.73 2.50 -7.45
N THR A 45 7.58 1.48 -7.29
CA THR A 45 9.04 1.64 -7.29
C THR A 45 9.65 0.99 -8.53
N SER A 46 10.93 1.27 -8.78
CA SER A 46 11.70 0.66 -9.88
C SER A 46 11.10 0.93 -11.26
N VAL A 47 10.58 2.13 -11.48
CA VAL A 47 10.14 2.56 -12.82
C VAL A 47 11.36 2.63 -13.73
N LYS A 48 11.31 1.91 -14.85
CA LYS A 48 12.34 1.94 -15.89
C LYS A 48 11.71 2.32 -17.22
N VAL A 49 12.41 3.18 -17.95
CA VAL A 49 11.99 3.66 -19.27
C VAL A 49 13.05 3.24 -20.28
N TYR A 50 12.61 2.57 -21.34
CA TYR A 50 13.46 2.13 -22.44
C TYR A 50 13.01 2.87 -23.71
N PRO A 51 13.76 3.90 -24.15
CA PRO A 51 13.43 4.63 -25.36
C PRO A 51 13.68 3.80 -26.62
N LYS A 52 12.86 4.04 -27.63
CA LYS A 52 13.00 3.58 -29.01
C LYS A 52 12.90 4.81 -29.92
N SER A 53 13.09 4.62 -31.22
CA SER A 53 13.11 5.72 -32.20
C SER A 53 11.82 6.56 -32.25
N THR A 54 10.67 5.95 -31.97
CA THR A 54 9.32 6.58 -32.06
C THR A 54 8.38 6.15 -30.93
N SER A 55 8.93 5.48 -29.91
CA SER A 55 8.17 4.93 -28.80
C SER A 55 9.04 4.81 -27.55
N MET A 56 8.42 4.55 -26.42
CA MET A 56 9.14 4.14 -25.21
C MET A 56 8.37 3.05 -24.49
N ILE A 57 9.11 2.11 -23.90
CA ILE A 57 8.55 1.10 -23.01
C ILE A 57 8.76 1.56 -21.57
N ILE A 58 7.67 1.66 -20.81
CA ILE A 58 7.69 1.94 -19.38
C ILE A 58 7.38 0.64 -18.65
N THR A 59 8.25 0.24 -17.72
CA THR A 59 8.06 -0.95 -16.87
C THR A 59 8.17 -0.58 -15.42
N TRP A 60 7.44 -1.29 -14.56
CA TRP A 60 7.51 -1.14 -13.12
C TRP A 60 7.23 -2.46 -12.39
N LYS A 61 7.52 -2.48 -11.08
CA LYS A 61 7.11 -3.58 -10.21
C LYS A 61 5.79 -3.24 -9.53
N GLN A 62 4.86 -4.20 -9.49
CA GLN A 62 3.62 -4.06 -8.71
C GLN A 62 3.95 -3.73 -7.24
N PRO A 63 3.37 -2.65 -6.68
CA PRO A 63 3.59 -2.28 -5.29
C PRO A 63 2.76 -3.16 -4.34
N ALA A 64 3.04 -3.06 -3.04
CA ALA A 64 2.19 -3.68 -2.03
C ALA A 64 0.78 -3.09 -2.07
N ASN A 65 -0.23 -3.96 -2.06
CA ASN A 65 -1.63 -3.58 -2.20
C ASN A 65 -2.29 -3.15 -0.87
N ASN A 66 -1.58 -3.36 0.26
CA ASN A 66 -1.99 -2.99 1.61
C ASN A 66 -3.41 -3.44 2.00
N GLY A 67 -3.81 -4.65 1.55
CA GLY A 67 -5.05 -5.30 1.98
C GLY A 67 -6.22 -5.20 1.02
N SER A 68 -6.09 -4.49 -0.10
CA SER A 68 -7.11 -4.42 -1.14
C SER A 68 -6.47 -4.54 -2.52
N SER A 69 -7.09 -5.26 -3.44
CA SER A 69 -6.54 -5.42 -4.79
C SER A 69 -6.38 -4.08 -5.51
N ILE A 70 -5.25 -3.91 -6.20
CA ILE A 70 -5.03 -2.77 -7.09
C ILE A 70 -6.00 -2.91 -8.27
N THR A 71 -6.68 -1.83 -8.64
CA THR A 71 -7.69 -1.84 -9.71
C THR A 71 -7.22 -1.15 -10.99
N CYS A 72 -6.27 -0.22 -10.90
CA CYS A 72 -5.68 0.46 -12.04
C CYS A 72 -4.35 1.13 -11.68
N TYR A 73 -3.59 1.54 -12.70
CA TYR A 73 -2.47 2.49 -12.57
C TYR A 73 -2.79 3.76 -13.35
N HIS A 74 -2.45 4.91 -12.78
CA HIS A 74 -2.48 6.20 -13.47
C HIS A 74 -1.07 6.54 -13.92
N ILE A 75 -0.89 6.77 -15.22
CA ILE A 75 0.39 7.14 -15.81
C ILE A 75 0.27 8.58 -16.32
N ASP A 76 1.11 9.45 -15.78
CA ASP A 76 1.25 10.85 -16.19
C ASP A 76 2.42 10.97 -17.18
N ILE A 77 2.16 11.54 -18.36
CA ILE A 77 3.12 11.76 -19.44
C ILE A 77 3.16 13.25 -19.77
N GLY A 78 3.36 14.10 -18.76
CA GLY A 78 3.52 15.54 -18.95
C GLY A 78 2.24 16.22 -19.46
N GLU A 79 2.33 17.20 -20.36
CA GLU A 79 1.18 18.00 -20.83
C GLU A 79 0.10 17.21 -21.62
N LYS A 80 0.20 15.88 -21.72
CA LYS A 80 -0.82 15.04 -22.35
C LYS A 80 -1.37 13.99 -21.36
N GLU A 81 -2.69 13.81 -21.50
CA GLU A 81 -3.68 13.08 -20.70
C GLU A 81 -3.22 11.84 -19.90
N PHE A 82 -3.91 11.64 -18.76
CA PHE A 82 -3.78 10.45 -17.93
C PHE A 82 -4.15 9.18 -18.70
N ILE A 83 -3.26 8.19 -18.66
CA ILE A 83 -3.54 6.85 -19.18
C ILE A 83 -3.95 5.95 -18.02
N PHE A 84 -5.17 5.41 -18.09
CA PHE A 84 -5.68 4.43 -17.14
C PHE A 84 -5.29 3.03 -17.62
N ALA A 85 -4.37 2.41 -16.90
CA ALA A 85 -3.90 1.06 -17.15
C ALA A 85 -4.60 0.06 -16.21
N SER A 86 -4.84 -1.17 -16.71
CA SER A 86 -5.36 -2.27 -15.89
C SER A 86 -4.36 -2.70 -14.82
N PRO A 87 -4.78 -3.35 -13.74
CA PRO A 87 -3.88 -3.68 -12.62
C PRO A 87 -2.92 -4.84 -12.96
N GLU A 88 -3.24 -5.62 -13.99
CA GLU A 88 -2.39 -6.66 -14.58
C GLU A 88 -1.24 -6.06 -15.43
N LEU A 89 -1.36 -4.78 -15.82
CA LEU A 89 -0.37 -4.11 -16.66
C LEU A 89 0.88 -3.76 -15.85
N ILE A 90 2.01 -4.36 -16.21
CA ILE A 90 3.34 -4.06 -15.65
C ILE A 90 4.30 -3.43 -16.67
N GLU A 91 3.84 -3.33 -17.91
CA GLU A 91 4.56 -2.79 -19.05
C GLU A 91 3.58 -2.00 -19.92
N TYR A 92 3.96 -0.78 -20.30
CA TYR A 92 3.17 0.06 -21.21
C TYR A 92 4.06 0.63 -22.31
N THR A 93 3.60 0.59 -23.56
CA THR A 93 4.31 1.18 -24.71
C THR A 93 3.58 2.44 -25.18
N ILE A 94 4.29 3.56 -25.15
CA ILE A 94 3.81 4.83 -25.71
C ILE A 94 4.28 4.90 -27.16
N ASN A 95 3.37 5.17 -28.09
CA ASN A 95 3.70 5.50 -29.48
C ASN A 95 3.48 7.00 -29.68
N GLU A 96 4.37 7.68 -30.41
CA GLU A 96 4.07 9.04 -30.88
C GLU A 96 2.80 9.03 -31.76
N VAL A 97 1.94 10.03 -31.58
CA VAL A 97 0.75 10.27 -32.42
C VAL A 97 1.19 10.92 -33.74
#